data_AF-A0A959FLG9-F1
#
_entry.id   AF-A0A959FLG9-F1
#
_cell.length_a   1.000
_cell.length_b   1.000
_cell.length_c   1.000
_cell.angle_alpha   90.00
_cell.angle_beta   90.00
_cell.angle_gamma   90.00
#
_symmetry.space_group_name_H-M   'P 1'
#
loop_
_entity.id
_entity.type
_entity.pdbx_description
1 polymer ?
#
loop_
_entity_poly.entity_id
_entity_poly.type
_entity_poly.pdbx_seq_one_letter_code
_entity_poly.pdbx_strand_id
1 'polypeptide(L)'
;PVLQGNRIDYLRDETGNPVRTHLDPATLEAVAEAGGGAYFSLGNDAASLVSALRNRIDTIEKQEYEERVFTDYESYFHVFIGLALLVLLGEFFLSYRTSRLRPKRDWLDV
;
A
#
# COMPACT_ATOMS: atom_id res chain seq x y z
N PRO A 1 15.00 -27.43 31.40
CA PRO A 1 15.58 -27.94 32.67
C PRO A 1 15.60 -26.79 33.69
N VAL A 2 15.24 -27.06 34.94
CA VAL A 2 15.25 -26.08 36.02
C VAL A 2 16.52 -26.28 36.84
N LEU A 3 17.17 -25.18 37.23
CA LEU A 3 18.40 -25.23 38.04
C LEU A 3 18.01 -25.26 39.51
N GLN A 4 18.18 -26.42 40.16
CA GLN A 4 17.96 -26.55 41.60
C GLN A 4 19.30 -26.87 42.26
N GLY A 5 19.85 -25.89 42.99
CA GLY A 5 21.02 -26.07 43.85
C GLY A 5 22.27 -26.65 43.19
N ASN A 6 22.53 -26.32 41.91
CA ASN A 6 23.66 -26.81 41.09
C ASN A 6 23.45 -28.16 40.37
N ARG A 7 22.22 -28.69 40.28
CA ARG A 7 21.88 -29.87 39.46
C ARG A 7 20.83 -29.54 38.40
N ILE A 8 20.99 -30.12 37.21
CA ILE A 8 20.03 -30.03 36.11
C ILE A 8 18.88 -31.01 36.42
N ASP A 9 17.68 -30.50 36.71
CA ASP A 9 16.48 -31.33 36.90
C ASP A 9 15.36 -30.89 35.94
N TYR A 10 14.34 -31.73 35.78
CA TYR A 10 13.16 -31.42 34.98
C TYR A 10 12.12 -30.67 35.82
N LEU A 11 11.29 -29.86 35.16
CA LEU A 11 10.17 -29.22 35.84
C LEU A 11 9.20 -30.33 36.29
N ARG A 12 8.85 -30.32 37.57
CA ARG A 12 7.89 -31.25 38.17
C ARG A 12 6.61 -30.52 38.53
N ASP A 13 5.48 -31.19 38.40
CA ASP A 13 4.21 -30.68 38.87
C ASP A 13 4.07 -30.79 40.41
N GLU A 14 2.95 -30.31 40.96
CA GLU A 14 2.66 -30.35 42.40
C GLU A 14 2.61 -31.79 42.97
N THR A 15 2.49 -32.79 42.10
CA THR A 15 2.47 -34.22 42.44
C THR A 15 3.83 -34.91 42.26
N GLY A 16 4.87 -34.18 41.84
CA GLY A 16 6.24 -34.67 41.71
C GLY A 16 6.56 -35.34 40.36
N ASN A 17 5.61 -35.35 39.41
CA ASN A 17 5.79 -35.95 38.09
C ASN A 17 6.47 -34.98 37.12
N PRO A 18 7.35 -35.46 36.21
CA PRO A 18 7.99 -34.60 35.22
C PRO A 18 6.97 -34.07 34.20
N VAL A 19 6.92 -32.75 34.06
CA VAL A 19 6.04 -32.07 33.10
C VAL A 19 6.50 -32.36 31.68
N ARG A 20 5.59 -32.86 30.84
CA ARG A 20 5.80 -33.06 29.40
C ARG A 20 5.00 -32.02 28.62
N THR A 21 5.70 -31.14 27.91
CA THR A 21 5.07 -30.22 26.97
C THR A 21 5.11 -30.81 25.57
N HIS A 22 3.99 -30.76 24.86
CA HIS A 22 3.89 -31.16 23.46
C HIS A 22 3.37 -29.99 22.62
N LEU A 23 3.86 -29.90 21.38
CA LEU A 23 3.34 -28.94 20.41
C LEU A 23 1.98 -29.42 19.92
N ASP A 24 0.97 -28.56 20.01
CA ASP A 24 -0.35 -28.80 19.42
C ASP A 24 -0.58 -27.86 18.23
N PRO A 25 -0.33 -28.32 16.99
CA PRO A 25 -0.50 -27.49 15.80
C PRO A 25 -1.97 -27.14 15.53
N ALA A 26 -2.93 -27.98 15.94
CA ALA A 26 -4.35 -27.75 15.66
C ALA A 26 -4.87 -26.52 16.42
N THR A 27 -4.50 -26.40 17.70
CA THR A 27 -4.84 -25.21 18.49
C THR A 27 -4.15 -23.96 17.97
N LEU A 28 -2.91 -24.07 17.49
CA LEU A 28 -2.17 -22.93 16.93
C LEU A 28 -2.75 -22.44 15.60
N GLU A 29 -3.23 -23.35 14.75
CA GLU A 29 -3.92 -23.02 13.51
C GLU A 29 -5.24 -22.31 13.79
N ALA A 30 -6.06 -22.84 14.70
CA ALA A 30 -7.32 -22.20 15.10
C ALA A 30 -7.12 -20.77 15.65
N VAL A 31 -6.06 -20.54 16.43
CA VAL A 31 -5.72 -19.20 16.95
C VAL A 31 -5.27 -18.27 15.84
N ALA A 32 -4.47 -18.76 14.89
CA ALA A 32 -4.02 -17.97 13.75
C ALA A 32 -5.18 -17.56 12.84
N GLU A 33 -6.10 -18.49 12.55
CA GLU A 33 -7.33 -18.21 11.78
C GLU A 33 -8.22 -17.20 12.51
N ALA A 34 -8.41 -17.35 13.82
CA ALA A 34 -9.17 -16.40 14.63
C ALA A 34 -8.54 -14.98 14.63
N GLY A 35 -7.21 -14.90 14.51
CA GLY A 35 -6.46 -13.64 14.38
C GLY A 35 -6.38 -13.09 12.96
N GLY A 36 -7.00 -13.74 11.97
CA GLY A 36 -6.88 -13.37 10.55
C GLY A 36 -5.48 -13.57 9.96
N GLY A 37 -4.62 -14.31 10.66
CA GLY A 37 -3.27 -14.67 10.24
C GLY A 37 -3.19 -16.06 9.63
N ALA A 38 -1.97 -16.53 9.40
CA ALA A 38 -1.71 -17.89 8.95
C ALA A 38 -0.74 -18.59 9.90
N TYR A 39 -1.02 -19.85 10.23
CA TYR A 39 -0.12 -20.69 10.99
C TYR A 39 0.94 -21.29 10.07
N PHE A 40 2.18 -21.28 10.54
CA PHE A 40 3.35 -21.75 9.80
C PHE A 40 4.12 -22.73 10.67
N SER A 41 4.03 -24.02 10.35
CA SER A 41 4.79 -25.05 11.06
C SER A 41 6.28 -24.92 10.76
N LEU A 42 7.08 -24.72 11.80
CA LEU A 42 8.54 -24.67 11.70
C LEU A 42 9.08 -26.09 11.54
N GLY A 43 9.02 -26.62 10.31
CA GLY A 43 9.69 -27.86 9.92
C GLY A 43 11.18 -27.68 9.64
N ASN A 44 11.83 -28.71 9.11
CA ASN A 44 13.26 -28.66 8.73
C ASN A 44 13.62 -27.56 7.73
N ASP A 45 12.64 -27.04 6.97
CA ASP A 45 12.84 -25.98 5.97
C ASP A 45 12.44 -24.60 6.48
N ALA A 46 13.08 -24.15 7.57
CA ALA A 46 12.91 -22.77 8.06
C ALA A 46 13.19 -21.72 6.97
N ALA A 47 14.04 -22.03 5.98
CA ALA A 47 14.36 -21.15 4.86
C ALA A 47 13.17 -20.91 3.92
N SER A 48 12.34 -21.93 3.64
CA SER A 48 11.15 -21.78 2.79
C SER A 48 10.04 -21.00 3.51
N LEU A 49 9.98 -21.12 4.84
CA LEU A 49 9.06 -20.34 5.66
C LEU A 49 9.37 -18.83 5.58
N VAL A 50 10.66 -18.49 5.71
CA VAL A 50 11.13 -17.10 5.68
C VAL A 50 10.89 -16.48 4.30
N SER A 51 11.07 -17.23 3.21
CA SER A 51 10.78 -16.72 1.86
C SER A 51 9.28 -16.52 1.63
N ALA A 52 8.42 -17.44 2.09
CA ALA A 52 6.97 -17.29 2.01
C ALA A 52 6.45 -16.07 2.81
N LEU A 53 6.98 -15.86 4.03
CA LEU A 53 6.68 -14.69 4.85
C LEU A 53 7.11 -13.38 4.17
N ARG A 54 8.33 -13.34 3.63
CA ARG A 54 8.82 -12.16 2.88
C ARG A 54 7.94 -11.82 1.69
N ASN A 55 7.57 -12.82 0.88
CA ASN A 55 6.69 -12.60 -0.27
C ASN A 55 5.31 -12.05 0.14
N ARG A 56 4.76 -12.53 1.26
CA ARG A 56 3.47 -12.06 1.77
C ARG A 56 3.55 -10.60 2.23
N ILE A 57 4.62 -10.22 2.92
CA ILE A 57 4.87 -8.85 3.38
C ILE A 57 5.08 -7.92 2.17
N ASP A 58 5.92 -8.31 1.21
CA ASP A 58 6.16 -7.53 -0.01
C ASP A 58 4.88 -7.31 -0.82
N THR A 59 3.96 -8.29 -0.81
CA THR A 59 2.65 -8.17 -1.50
C THR A 59 1.74 -7.18 -0.79
N ILE A 60 1.69 -7.19 0.55
CA ILE A 60 0.89 -6.24 1.34
C ILE A 60 1.42 -4.82 1.14
N GLU A 61 2.74 -4.63 1.20
CA GLU A 61 3.38 -3.34 0.98
C GLU A 61 3.04 -2.80 -0.42
N LYS A 62 3.20 -3.62 -1.47
CA LYS A 62 2.84 -3.23 -2.84
C LYS A 62 1.37 -2.88 -3.01
N GLN A 63 0.46 -3.63 -2.38
CA GLN A 63 -0.96 -3.39 -2.47
C GLN A 63 -1.35 -2.04 -1.84
N GLU A 64 -0.74 -1.65 -0.72
CA GLU A 64 -0.94 -0.34 -0.09
C GLU A 64 -0.36 0.81 -0.96
N TYR A 65 0.75 0.57 -1.66
CA TYR A 65 1.29 1.53 -2.65
C TYR A 65 0.39 1.68 -3.87
N GLU A 66 -0.16 0.60 -4.43
CA GLU A 66 -1.08 0.66 -5.56
C GLU A 66 -2.38 1.38 -5.17
N GLU A 67 -2.99 1.07 -4.02
CA GLU A 67 -4.25 1.67 -3.57
C GLU A 67 -4.13 3.18 -3.29
N ARG A 68 -2.96 3.66 -2.86
CA ARG A 68 -2.66 5.11 -2.74
C ARG A 68 -2.52 5.81 -4.10
N VAL A 69 -2.12 5.10 -5.16
CA VAL A 69 -1.81 5.68 -6.49
C VAL A 69 -3.00 5.57 -7.46
N PHE A 70 -3.99 4.71 -7.19
CA PHE A 70 -5.30 4.75 -7.86
C PHE A 70 -6.24 5.81 -7.24
N THR A 71 -5.74 7.00 -6.95
CA THR A 71 -6.59 8.17 -7.22
C THR A 71 -6.47 8.39 -8.71
N ASP A 72 -7.31 7.68 -9.48
CA ASP A 72 -7.43 7.86 -10.92
C ASP A 72 -7.79 9.33 -11.14
N TYR A 73 -6.76 10.15 -11.32
CA TYR A 73 -6.89 11.57 -11.45
C TYR A 73 -7.33 11.80 -12.89
N GLU A 74 -8.62 11.52 -13.12
CA GLU A 74 -9.26 11.67 -14.42
C GLU A 74 -9.00 13.11 -14.86
N SER A 75 -8.08 13.25 -15.80
CA SER A 75 -7.38 14.50 -16.02
C SER A 75 -8.30 15.47 -16.75
N TYR A 76 -9.09 16.23 -15.99
CA TYR A 76 -9.90 17.34 -16.49
C TYR A 76 -9.06 18.46 -17.13
N PHE A 77 -7.73 18.39 -17.05
CA PHE A 77 -6.78 19.29 -17.69
C PHE A 77 -6.97 19.40 -19.21
N HIS A 78 -7.43 18.34 -19.88
CA HIS A 78 -7.70 18.34 -21.32
C HIS A 78 -8.78 19.35 -21.71
N VAL A 79 -9.79 19.58 -20.87
CA VAL A 79 -10.85 20.55 -21.12
C VAL A 79 -10.31 21.98 -21.09
N PHE A 80 -9.40 22.28 -20.15
CA PHE A 80 -8.74 23.59 -20.06
C PHE A 80 -7.81 23.87 -21.23
N ILE A 81 -7.00 22.88 -21.64
CA ILE A 81 -6.16 23.01 -22.85
C ILE A 81 -7.03 23.18 -24.09
N GLY A 82 -8.07 22.37 -24.24
CA GLY A 82 -8.99 22.43 -25.37
C GLY A 82 -9.66 23.80 -25.48
N LEU A 83 -10.12 24.37 -24.36
CA LEU A 83 -10.69 25.71 -24.31
C LEU A 83 -9.67 26.79 -24.68
N ALA A 84 -8.44 26.71 -24.15
CA ALA A 84 -7.37 27.65 -24.48
C ALA A 84 -7.01 27.62 -25.97
N LEU A 85 -6.89 26.42 -26.56
CA LEU A 85 -6.65 26.24 -27.99
C LEU A 85 -7.78 26.78 -28.85
N LEU A 86 -9.04 26.56 -28.45
CA LEU A 86 -10.21 27.06 -29.16
C LEU A 86 -10.21 28.60 -29.20
N VAL A 87 -9.98 29.24 -28.05
CA VAL A 87 -9.88 30.71 -27.95
C VAL A 87 -8.73 31.25 -28.80
N LEU A 88 -7.55 30.59 -28.77
CA LEU A 88 -6.39 30.96 -29.59
C LEU A 88 -6.68 30.89 -31.10
N LEU A 89 -7.35 29.82 -31.56
CA LEU A 89 -7.77 29.70 -32.96
C LEU A 89 -8.81 30.76 -33.32
N GLY A 90 -9.73 31.06 -32.42
CA GLY A 90 -10.69 32.14 -32.56
C GLY A 90 -10.02 33.50 -32.75
N GLU A 91 -9.02 33.81 -31.91
CA GLU A 91 -8.20 35.02 -32.05
C GLU A 91 -7.47 35.06 -33.39
N PHE A 92 -6.86 33.97 -33.83
CA PHE A 92 -6.17 33.91 -35.12
C PHE A 92 -7.11 34.21 -36.30
N PHE A 93 -8.33 33.66 -36.26
CA PHE A 93 -9.35 33.88 -37.28
C PHE A 93 -9.92 35.31 -37.27
N LEU A 94 -10.16 35.87 -36.07
CA LEU A 94 -10.56 37.28 -35.91
C LEU A 94 -9.44 38.23 -36.33
N SER A 95 -8.20 37.95 -35.94
CA SER A 95 -7.00 38.75 -36.26
C SER A 95 -6.78 38.85 -37.77
N TYR A 96 -6.94 37.73 -38.49
CA TYR A 96 -6.85 37.71 -39.96
C TYR A 96 -7.96 38.56 -40.63
N ARG A 97 -9.18 38.60 -40.06
CA ARG A 97 -10.28 39.41 -40.58
C ARG A 97 -10.26 40.87 -40.11
N THR A 98 -9.63 41.18 -38.98
CA THR A 98 -9.69 42.51 -38.34
C THR A 98 -8.56 43.47 -38.72
N SER A 99 -7.75 43.16 -39.74
CA SER A 99 -6.83 44.15 -40.33
C SER A 99 -7.58 45.36 -40.95
N ARG A 100 -8.90 45.28 -41.11
CA ARG A 100 -9.75 46.36 -41.68
C ARG A 100 -10.72 47.04 -40.71
N LEU A 101 -10.83 46.64 -39.43
CA LEU A 101 -11.92 47.12 -38.55
C LEU A 101 -11.45 47.65 -37.18
N ARG A 102 -10.30 48.33 -37.11
CA ARG A 102 -10.04 49.26 -36.01
C ARG A 102 -10.37 50.69 -36.45
N PRO A 103 -11.57 51.23 -36.15
CA PRO A 103 -11.71 52.68 -36.14
C PRO A 103 -10.82 53.22 -35.02
N LYS A 104 -9.88 54.10 -35.39
CA LYS A 104 -9.13 54.93 -34.43
C LYS A 104 -10.14 55.60 -33.50
N ARG A 105 -10.12 55.25 -32.22
CA ARG A 105 -10.79 56.01 -31.17
C ARG A 105 -9.72 56.90 -30.57
N ASP A 106 -9.56 58.09 -31.14
CA ASP A 106 -8.82 59.19 -30.51
C ASP A 106 -9.74 59.74 -29.40
N TRP A 107 -9.41 59.47 -28.14
CA TRP A 107 -10.17 59.94 -26.97
C TRP A 107 -9.29 60.70 -25.96
N LEU A 108 -8.11 61.18 -26.38
CA LEU A 108 -7.16 61.91 -25.53
C LEU A 108 -6.76 63.26 -26.15
N ASP A 109 -7.74 64.05 -26.60
CA ASP A 109 -7.57 65.49 -26.85
C ASP A 109 -8.36 66.26 -25.76
N VAL A 110 -7.70 66.50 -24.62
CA VAL A 110 -8.06 67.51 -23.61
C VAL A 110 -6.78 68.24 -23.22
#